data_AF-A0A7I7P9I8-F1
#
_entry.id   AF-A0A7I7P9I8-F1
#
_cell.length_a   1.000
_cell.length_b   1.000
_cell.length_c   1.000
_cell.angle_alpha   90.00
_cell.angle_beta   90.00
_cell.angle_gamma   90.00
#
_symmetry.space_group_name_H-M   'P 1'
#
loop_
_entity.id
_entity.type
_entity.pdbx_description
1 polymer ?
#
loop_
_entity_poly.entity_id
_entity_poly.type
_entity_poly.pdbx_seq_one_letter_code
_entity_poly.pdbx_strand_id
1 'polypeptide(L)'
;MILMTDQIQQPRDNADRFLRWAAVAFAIGFAVHGLDHLRRGMSASPPFIMAGGTVQGLFVVAAIGMVLTRRRQAPLAGILVGFGSALVFTYAHLLPTVLPGYQDSFISPPHINVTWFSWVSAVAEIGSGIVFGIAGIQAIRRSAEADMLLADNAAR
;
A
#
# COMPACT_ATOMS: atom_id res chain seq x y z
N MET A 1 -10.83 23.17 29.49
CA MET A 1 -10.44 23.38 28.09
C MET A 1 -9.20 22.57 27.70
N ILE A 2 -8.05 22.69 28.41
CA ILE A 2 -6.79 21.99 28.08
C ILE A 2 -6.89 20.45 28.04
N LEU A 3 -7.55 19.84 29.03
CA LEU A 3 -7.66 18.37 29.14
C LEU A 3 -8.45 17.71 27.99
N MET A 4 -9.33 18.47 27.32
CA MET A 4 -10.31 17.93 26.36
C MET A 4 -9.79 17.97 24.92
N THR A 5 -9.01 18.99 24.57
CA THR A 5 -8.21 19.02 23.32
C THR A 5 -7.28 17.81 23.23
N ASP A 6 -6.66 17.43 24.34
CA ASP A 6 -5.69 16.33 24.40
C ASP A 6 -6.33 14.96 24.09
N GLN A 7 -7.60 14.77 24.49
CA GLN A 7 -8.35 13.53 24.23
C GLN A 7 -8.66 13.30 22.74
N ILE A 8 -8.82 14.37 21.96
CA ILE A 8 -9.13 14.29 20.52
C ILE A 8 -7.86 14.31 19.68
N GLN A 9 -6.84 15.07 20.10
CA GLN A 9 -5.60 15.22 19.36
C GLN A 9 -4.77 13.93 19.33
N GLN A 10 -4.68 13.22 20.46
CA GLN A 10 -3.88 12.00 20.55
C GLN A 10 -4.31 10.88 19.58
N PRO A 11 -5.61 10.48 19.50
CA PRO A 11 -6.05 9.45 18.55
C PRO A 11 -5.76 9.81 17.09
N ARG A 12 -5.92 11.10 16.74
CA ARG A 12 -5.65 11.61 15.38
C ARG A 12 -4.16 11.55 15.06
N ASP A 13 -3.31 12.02 15.96
CA ASP A 13 -1.85 11.98 15.80
C ASP A 13 -1.30 10.55 15.71
N ASN A 14 -1.89 9.62 16.46
CA ASN A 14 -1.53 8.21 16.40
C ASN A 14 -1.90 7.57 15.05
N ALA A 15 -3.08 7.89 14.52
CA ALA A 15 -3.51 7.40 13.21
C ALA A 15 -2.65 7.97 12.07
N ASP A 16 -2.31 9.26 12.12
CA ASP A 16 -1.41 9.90 11.16
C ASP A 16 -0.01 9.31 11.20
N ARG A 17 0.52 9.06 12.40
CA ARG A 17 1.81 8.38 12.60
C ARG A 17 1.78 6.95 12.06
N PHE A 18 0.70 6.22 12.30
CA PHE A 18 0.53 4.87 11.79
C PHE A 18 0.46 4.86 10.25
N LEU A 19 -0.32 5.76 9.64
CA LEU A 19 -0.38 5.93 8.18
C LEU A 19 1.01 6.20 7.58
N ARG A 20 1.80 7.07 8.23
CA ARG A 20 3.15 7.39 7.78
C ARG A 20 4.09 6.18 7.82
N TRP A 21 4.08 5.41 8.91
CA TRP A 21 4.92 4.22 9.01
C TRP A 21 4.46 3.10 8.08
N ALA A 22 3.15 2.94 7.88
CA ALA A 22 2.61 2.00 6.91
C ALA A 22 3.03 2.37 5.48
N ALA A 23 3.04 3.66 5.13
CA ALA A 23 3.53 4.14 3.84
C ALA A 23 5.02 3.83 3.64
N VAL A 24 5.85 4.01 4.68
CA VAL A 24 7.29 3.67 4.63
C VAL A 24 7.49 2.16 4.48
N ALA A 25 6.76 1.34 5.24
CA ALA A 25 6.82 -0.11 5.10
C ALA A 25 6.43 -0.57 3.70
N PHE A 26 5.38 0.02 3.13
CA PHE A 26 4.93 -0.27 1.78
C PHE A 26 5.94 0.17 0.71
N ALA A 27 6.57 1.34 0.89
CA ALA A 27 7.65 1.80 0.02
C ALA A 27 8.82 0.81 -0.02
N ILE A 28 9.20 0.28 1.15
CA ILE A 28 10.26 -0.73 1.28
C ILE A 28 9.83 -2.03 0.60
N GLY A 29 8.61 -2.52 0.87
CA GLY A 29 8.06 -3.73 0.24
C GLY A 29 8.09 -3.65 -1.28
N PHE A 30 7.54 -2.57 -1.85
CA PHE A 30 7.56 -2.29 -3.28
C PHE A 30 8.99 -2.26 -3.86
N ALA A 31 9.91 -1.55 -3.20
CA ALA A 31 11.29 -1.45 -3.67
C ALA A 31 12.00 -2.81 -3.66
N VAL A 32 11.80 -3.61 -2.60
CA VAL A 32 12.38 -4.96 -2.49
C VAL A 32 11.82 -5.89 -3.57
N HIS A 33 10.53 -5.78 -3.90
CA HIS A 33 9.95 -6.55 -4.99
C HIS A 33 10.46 -6.13 -6.37
N GLY A 34 10.61 -4.82 -6.62
CA GLY A 34 11.26 -4.32 -7.82
C GLY A 34 12.71 -4.83 -7.97
N LEU A 35 13.45 -4.95 -6.86
CA LEU A 35 14.78 -5.56 -6.86
C LEU A 35 14.75 -7.05 -7.21
N ASP A 36 13.73 -7.81 -6.80
CA ASP A 36 13.57 -9.20 -7.23
C ASP A 36 13.35 -9.30 -8.74
N HIS A 37 12.57 -8.41 -9.36
CA HIS A 37 12.44 -8.38 -10.83
C HIS A 37 13.77 -8.12 -11.53
N LEU A 38 14.57 -7.16 -11.03
CA LEU A 38 15.91 -6.91 -11.56
C LEU A 38 16.80 -8.15 -11.43
N ARG A 39 16.73 -8.83 -10.28
CA ARG A 39 17.51 -10.02 -9.98
C ARG A 39 17.07 -11.25 -10.78
N ARG A 40 15.77 -11.43 -11.04
CA ARG A 40 15.22 -12.49 -11.90
C ARG A 40 15.52 -12.24 -13.38
N GLY A 41 15.81 -10.99 -13.73
CA GLY A 41 15.93 -10.48 -15.08
C GLY A 41 14.61 -9.86 -15.53
N MET A 42 14.64 -8.65 -16.06
CA MET A 42 13.43 -7.89 -16.44
C MET A 42 12.58 -8.58 -17.52
N SER A 43 13.16 -9.51 -18.27
CA SER A 43 12.47 -10.33 -19.27
C SER A 43 11.84 -11.61 -18.70
N ALA A 44 12.02 -11.91 -17.41
CA ALA A 44 11.41 -13.06 -16.75
C ALA A 44 9.89 -12.91 -16.64
N SER A 45 9.42 -11.67 -16.54
CA SER A 45 7.99 -11.34 -16.51
C SER A 45 7.53 -10.85 -17.90
N PRO A 46 6.26 -11.08 -18.27
CA PRO A 46 5.71 -10.57 -19.53
C PRO A 46 5.83 -9.04 -19.64
N PRO A 47 6.04 -8.46 -20.84
CA PRO A 47 6.15 -7.02 -21.02
C PRO A 47 4.95 -6.23 -20.46
N PHE A 48 3.74 -6.79 -20.56
CA PHE A 48 2.53 -6.17 -20.02
C PHE A 48 2.55 -6.08 -18.49
N ILE A 49 3.08 -7.10 -17.80
CA ILE A 49 3.28 -7.07 -16.35
C ILE A 49 4.29 -6.00 -15.97
N MET A 50 5.40 -5.89 -16.69
CA MET A 50 6.41 -4.87 -16.40
C MET A 50 5.90 -3.45 -16.63
N ALA A 51 5.13 -3.23 -17.70
CA ALA A 51 4.47 -1.95 -17.96
C ALA A 51 3.43 -1.62 -16.88
N GLY A 52 2.58 -2.59 -16.52
CA GLY A 52 1.57 -2.45 -15.48
C GLY A 52 2.17 -2.14 -14.11
N GLY A 53 3.22 -2.88 -13.72
CA GLY A 53 3.97 -2.64 -12.48
C GLY A 53 4.66 -1.26 -12.47
N THR A 54 5.16 -0.78 -13.60
CA THR A 54 5.73 0.57 -13.70
C THR A 54 4.67 1.64 -13.47
N VAL A 55 3.50 1.51 -14.12
CA VAL A 55 2.37 2.43 -13.94
C VAL A 55 1.89 2.41 -12.48
N GLN A 56 1.75 1.22 -11.89
CA GLN A 56 1.39 1.07 -10.49
C GLN A 56 2.45 1.68 -9.55
N GLY A 57 3.74 1.56 -9.87
CA GLY A 57 4.83 2.23 -9.16
C GLY A 57 4.70 3.75 -9.14
N LEU A 58 4.21 4.39 -10.22
CA LEU A 58 3.91 5.82 -10.22
C LEU A 58 2.81 6.18 -9.20
N PHE A 59 1.76 5.36 -9.11
CA PHE A 59 0.72 5.54 -8.10
C PHE A 59 1.24 5.34 -6.67
N VAL A 60 2.14 4.38 -6.46
CA VAL A 60 2.82 4.16 -5.17
C VAL A 60 3.62 5.39 -4.75
N VAL A 61 4.48 5.90 -5.63
CA VAL A 61 5.29 7.10 -5.37
C VAL A 61 4.39 8.30 -5.08
N ALA A 62 3.31 8.49 -5.85
CA ALA A 62 2.35 9.57 -5.62
C ALA A 62 1.64 9.45 -4.25
N ALA A 63 1.17 8.24 -3.89
CA ALA A 63 0.49 8.00 -2.62
C ALA A 63 1.42 8.23 -1.42
N ILE A 64 2.65 7.71 -1.47
CA ILE A 64 3.65 7.95 -0.43
C ILE A 64 3.97 9.45 -0.35
N GLY A 65 4.17 10.11 -1.50
CA GLY A 65 4.43 11.55 -1.55
C GLY A 65 3.29 12.36 -0.91
N MET A 66 2.03 11.98 -1.13
CA MET A 66 0.88 12.60 -0.48
C MET A 66 0.90 12.41 1.05
N VAL A 67 1.26 11.23 1.54
CA VAL A 67 1.39 10.98 2.99
C VAL A 67 2.51 11.82 3.60
N LEU A 68 3.69 11.81 2.97
CA LEU A 68 4.86 12.54 3.47
C LEU A 68 4.66 14.07 3.44
N THR A 69 3.90 14.57 2.47
CA THR A 69 3.52 16.00 2.36
C THR A 69 2.21 16.33 3.08
N ARG A 70 1.66 15.40 3.88
CA ARG A 70 0.44 15.57 4.68
C ARG A 70 -0.76 16.10 3.89
N ARG A 71 -0.97 15.59 2.67
CA ARG A 71 -2.13 15.99 1.85
C ARG A 71 -3.41 15.41 2.43
N ARG A 72 -4.50 16.19 2.37
CA ARG A 72 -5.84 15.77 2.83
C ARG A 72 -6.35 14.47 2.18
N GLN A 73 -5.91 14.19 0.95
CA GLN A 73 -6.30 12.99 0.19
C GLN A 73 -5.41 11.77 0.47
N ALA A 74 -4.34 11.92 1.28
CA ALA A 74 -3.39 10.85 1.54
C ALA A 74 -4.01 9.57 2.13
N PRO A 75 -4.97 9.64 3.08
CA PRO A 75 -5.62 8.44 3.58
C PRO A 75 -6.38 7.68 2.49
N LEU A 76 -7.14 8.39 1.65
CA LEU A 76 -7.88 7.79 0.54
C LEU A 76 -6.93 7.17 -0.49
N ALA A 77 -5.84 7.87 -0.82
CA ALA A 77 -4.81 7.32 -1.70
C ALA A 77 -4.17 6.06 -1.11
N GLY A 78 -3.93 6.02 0.20
CA GLY A 78 -3.42 4.84 0.89
C GLY A 78 -4.37 3.64 0.78
N ILE A 79 -5.68 3.86 0.89
CA ILE A 79 -6.70 2.82 0.69
C ILE A 79 -6.63 2.29 -0.74
N LEU A 80 -6.75 3.17 -1.74
CA LEU A 80 -6.84 2.77 -3.13
C LEU A 80 -5.55 2.10 -3.62
N VAL A 81 -4.40 2.69 -3.32
CA VAL A 81 -3.10 2.17 -3.77
C VAL A 81 -2.69 0.95 -2.96
N GLY A 82 -2.90 0.94 -1.65
CA GLY A 82 -2.55 -0.19 -0.79
C GLY A 82 -3.32 -1.46 -1.15
N PHE A 83 -4.66 -1.40 -1.14
CA PHE A 83 -5.48 -2.56 -1.51
C PHE A 83 -5.42 -2.87 -3.00
N GLY A 84 -5.39 -1.85 -3.87
CA GLY A 84 -5.26 -2.03 -5.31
C GLY A 84 -3.97 -2.76 -5.67
N SER A 85 -2.84 -2.39 -5.08
CA SER A 85 -1.57 -3.08 -5.25
C SER A 85 -1.67 -4.52 -4.74
N ALA A 86 -2.16 -4.73 -3.52
CA ALA A 86 -2.30 -6.07 -2.95
C ALA A 86 -3.11 -7.02 -3.84
N LEU A 87 -4.22 -6.55 -4.43
CA LEU A 87 -5.02 -7.33 -5.37
C LEU A 87 -4.25 -7.64 -6.66
N VAL A 88 -3.63 -6.63 -7.28
CA VAL A 88 -2.91 -6.80 -8.54
C VAL A 88 -1.72 -7.74 -8.39
N PHE A 89 -0.92 -7.62 -7.32
CA PHE A 89 0.23 -8.51 -7.09
C PHE A 89 -0.19 -9.93 -6.72
N THR A 90 -1.28 -10.08 -5.95
CA THR A 90 -1.84 -11.41 -5.68
C THR A 90 -2.26 -12.07 -6.98
N TYR A 91 -2.97 -11.36 -7.85
CA TYR A 91 -3.39 -11.88 -9.16
C TYR A 91 -2.18 -12.22 -10.06
N ALA A 92 -1.21 -11.32 -10.13
CA ALA A 92 -0.05 -11.45 -11.00
C ALA A 92 0.83 -12.64 -10.61
N HIS A 93 1.06 -12.87 -9.31
CA HIS A 93 2.07 -13.82 -8.84
C HIS A 93 1.53 -15.05 -8.14
N LEU A 94 0.46 -14.92 -7.36
CA LEU A 94 0.04 -15.97 -6.43
C LEU A 94 -1.06 -16.88 -6.99
N LEU A 95 -1.69 -16.48 -8.10
CA LEU A 95 -2.71 -17.29 -8.76
C LEU A 95 -2.14 -18.17 -9.88
N PRO A 96 -2.81 -19.30 -10.19
CA PRO A 96 -2.48 -20.08 -11.37
C PRO A 96 -2.64 -19.24 -12.65
N THR A 97 -1.83 -19.52 -13.66
CA THR A 97 -1.92 -18.82 -14.95
C THR A 97 -3.20 -19.24 -15.66
N VAL A 98 -4.09 -18.27 -15.85
CA VAL A 98 -5.33 -18.40 -16.64
C VAL A 98 -5.29 -17.51 -17.88
N LEU A 99 -4.56 -16.40 -17.83
CA LEU A 99 -4.33 -15.48 -18.95
C LEU A 99 -2.83 -15.31 -19.19
N PRO A 100 -2.23 -16.15 -20.05
CA PRO A 100 -0.82 -16.01 -20.42
C PRO A 100 -0.51 -14.59 -20.92
N GLY A 101 0.52 -13.95 -20.38
CA GLY A 101 0.92 -12.58 -20.71
C GLY A 101 0.42 -11.50 -19.74
N TYR A 102 -0.58 -11.80 -18.91
CA TYR A 102 -1.12 -10.90 -17.87
C TYR A 102 -0.82 -11.38 -16.45
N GLN A 103 -0.02 -12.44 -16.32
CA GLN A 103 0.42 -12.99 -15.04
C GLN A 103 1.90 -13.36 -15.13
N ASP A 104 2.61 -13.19 -14.02
CA ASP A 104 3.97 -13.69 -13.77
C ASP A 104 3.90 -14.64 -12.57
N SER A 105 3.15 -15.73 -12.77
CA SER A 105 2.78 -16.66 -11.71
C SER A 105 4.00 -17.38 -11.14
N PHE A 106 4.07 -17.45 -9.81
CA PHE A 106 5.12 -18.19 -9.09
C PHE A 106 4.80 -19.68 -8.97
N ILE A 107 3.56 -20.07 -9.23
CA ILE A 107 3.06 -21.44 -9.03
C ILE A 107 2.73 -22.16 -10.34
N SER A 108 2.63 -21.44 -11.45
CA SER A 108 2.49 -22.02 -12.78
C SER A 108 3.79 -21.93 -13.56
N PRO A 109 4.15 -22.95 -14.38
CA PRO A 109 5.26 -22.82 -15.31
C PRO A 109 5.07 -21.60 -16.26
N PRO A 110 6.16 -20.94 -16.69
CA PRO A 110 7.55 -21.30 -16.45
C PRO A 110 8.16 -20.76 -15.15
N HIS A 111 7.47 -19.91 -14.36
CA HIS A 111 7.95 -19.26 -13.12
C HIS A 111 9.46 -18.93 -13.12
N ILE A 112 9.91 -18.23 -14.17
CA ILE A 112 11.33 -18.06 -14.49
C ILE A 112 12.07 -17.40 -13.33
N ASN A 113 13.13 -18.07 -12.86
CA ASN A 113 14.05 -17.62 -11.79
C ASN A 113 13.37 -17.29 -10.44
N VAL A 114 12.14 -17.75 -10.22
CA VAL A 114 11.45 -17.59 -8.94
C VAL A 114 12.18 -18.38 -7.86
N THR A 115 12.43 -17.76 -6.70
CA THR A 115 13.06 -18.41 -5.55
C THR A 115 12.40 -17.98 -4.24
N TRP A 116 12.90 -18.43 -3.09
CA TRP A 116 12.44 -17.97 -1.78
C TRP A 116 12.44 -16.44 -1.63
N PHE A 117 13.41 -15.74 -2.22
CA PHE A 117 13.49 -14.28 -2.16
C PHE A 117 12.31 -13.61 -2.87
N SER A 118 11.89 -14.16 -4.01
CA SER A 118 10.73 -13.71 -4.79
C SER A 118 9.45 -13.81 -3.95
N TRP A 119 9.25 -14.96 -3.28
CA TRP A 119 8.14 -15.14 -2.35
C TRP A 119 8.14 -14.14 -1.20
N VAL A 120 9.29 -13.95 -0.54
CA VAL A 120 9.40 -12.98 0.56
C VAL A 120 9.10 -11.57 0.08
N SER A 121 9.65 -11.16 -1.07
CA SER A 121 9.44 -9.82 -1.62
C SER A 121 7.98 -9.56 -2.00
N ALA A 122 7.33 -10.50 -2.69
CA ALA A 122 5.93 -10.37 -3.09
C ALA A 122 4.99 -10.34 -1.88
N VAL A 123 5.20 -11.22 -0.89
CA VAL A 123 4.38 -11.22 0.34
C VAL A 123 4.63 -9.96 1.16
N ALA A 124 5.87 -9.46 1.23
CA ALA A 124 6.17 -8.21 1.91
C ALA A 124 5.43 -7.03 1.26
N GLU A 125 5.42 -6.94 -0.07
CA GLU A 125 4.67 -5.90 -0.78
C GLU A 125 3.15 -6.03 -0.55
N ILE A 126 2.58 -7.23 -0.74
CA ILE A 126 1.14 -7.45 -0.55
C ILE A 126 0.73 -7.13 0.89
N GLY A 127 1.47 -7.64 1.87
CA GLY A 127 1.18 -7.43 3.29
C GLY A 127 1.30 -5.96 3.69
N SER A 128 2.37 -5.29 3.28
CA SER A 128 2.55 -3.86 3.57
C SER A 128 1.55 -2.98 2.85
N GLY A 129 1.11 -3.34 1.63
CA GLY A 129 0.03 -2.68 0.91
C GLY A 129 -1.32 -2.79 1.65
N ILE A 130 -1.66 -3.96 2.17
CA ILE A 130 -2.85 -4.16 3.01
C ILE A 130 -2.77 -3.30 4.28
N VAL A 131 -1.62 -3.31 4.97
CA VAL A 131 -1.41 -2.49 6.16
C VAL A 131 -1.55 -1.00 5.84
N PHE A 132 -1.05 -0.56 4.70
CA PHE A 132 -1.19 0.83 4.24
C PHE A 132 -2.64 1.20 3.97
N GLY A 133 -3.41 0.31 3.32
CA GLY A 133 -4.85 0.51 3.12
C GLY A 133 -5.64 0.57 4.42
N ILE A 134 -5.35 -0.32 5.36
CA ILE A 134 -5.95 -0.32 6.71
C ILE A 134 -5.62 0.98 7.46
N ALA A 135 -4.37 1.43 7.39
CA ALA A 135 -3.96 2.69 8.01
C ALA A 135 -4.71 3.89 7.41
N GLY A 136 -4.96 3.88 6.10
CA GLY A 136 -5.80 4.87 5.43
C GLY A 136 -7.24 4.87 5.97
N ILE A 137 -7.86 3.70 6.14
CA ILE A 137 -9.19 3.59 6.76
C ILE A 137 -9.19 4.16 8.18
N GLN A 138 -8.19 3.80 8.99
CA GLN A 138 -8.11 4.28 10.38
C GLN A 138 -7.95 5.81 10.43
N ALA A 139 -7.11 6.40 9.60
CA ALA A 139 -6.91 7.85 9.54
C ALA A 139 -8.21 8.60 9.18
N ILE A 140 -9.01 8.09 8.23
CA ILE A 140 -10.32 8.68 7.90
C ILE A 140 -11.29 8.58 9.08
N ARG A 141 -11.40 7.40 9.70
CA ARG A 141 -12.33 7.17 10.82
C ARG A 141 -12.02 8.07 12.01
N ARG A 142 -10.74 8.19 12.40
CA ARG A 142 -10.32 9.05 13.51
C ARG A 142 -10.50 10.54 13.22
N SER A 143 -10.36 10.95 11.96
CA SER A 143 -10.65 12.33 11.57
C SER A 143 -12.15 12.63 11.70
N ALA A 144 -13.02 11.73 11.23
CA ALA A 144 -14.47 11.90 11.35
C ALA A 144 -14.95 11.90 12.81
N GLU A 145 -14.42 11.01 13.66
CA GLU A 145 -14.72 10.98 15.10
C GLU A 145 -14.33 12.31 15.78
N ALA A 146 -13.15 12.84 15.44
CA ALA A 146 -12.69 14.13 15.96
C ALA A 146 -13.62 15.28 15.53
N ASP A 147 -14.00 15.32 14.25
CA ASP A 147 -14.86 16.38 13.72
C ASP A 147 -16.26 16.33 14.37
N MET A 148 -16.82 15.14 14.59
CA MET A 148 -18.10 14.96 15.30
C MET A 148 -18.04 15.44 16.75
N LEU A 149 -16.97 15.10 17.48
CA LEU A 149 -16.79 15.52 18.88
C LEU A 149 -16.64 17.04 18.98
N LEU A 150 -15.95 17.67 18.02
CA LEU A 150 -15.83 19.12 17.96
C LEU A 150 -17.19 19.79 17.68
N ALA A 151 -18.01 19.20 16.80
CA ALA A 151 -19.35 19.71 16.48
C ALA A 151 -20.33 19.61 17.67
N ASP A 152 -20.36 18.48 18.39
CA ASP A 152 -21.22 18.32 19.58
C ASP A 152 -20.83 19.33 20.68
N ASN A 153 -19.53 19.57 20.86
CA ASN A 153 -19.05 20.56 21.83
C ASN A 153 -19.41 22.01 21.46
N ALA A 154 -19.44 22.35 20.17
CA ALA A 154 -19.83 23.68 19.73
C ALA A 154 -21.34 23.95 19.87
N ALA A 155 -22.15 22.89 20.00
CA ALA A 155 -23.59 22.98 20.16
C ALA A 155 -24.07 23.05 21.63
N ARG A 156 -23.15 22.89 22.60
CA ARG A 156 -23.39 22.99 24.05
C ARG A 156 -22.93 24.32 24.62
#